data_AF-X0SVS0-F1
#
_entry.id   AF-X0SVS0-F1
#
_cell.length_a   1.000
_cell.length_b   1.000
_cell.length_c   1.000
_cell.angle_alpha   90.00
_cell.angle_beta   90.00
_cell.angle_gamma   90.00
#
_symmetry.space_group_name_H-M   'P 1'
#
loop_
_entity.id
_entity.type
_entity.pdbx_description
1 polymer ?
#
loop_
_entity_poly.entity_id
_entity_poly.type
_entity_poly.pdbx_seq_one_letter_code
_entity_poly.pdbx_strand_id
1 'polypeptide(L)'
;MGNTQGQTAKQEEKGKDLSQVVNFIASHYILTQSFKDMESLKDEKYCDDLILVTSDVLNKYLTKMDVQYLATKIKNGVEVNEMASDNLLYLKKSHLDKIDVKNSVAKKRMCIGIAKYYVKVAHIFSAIVTTINPTYTYKDEFGTSHTVNFSERNKIPKGTDVRINKVNLCNERVNALVNGRDLSMKDPTQPIKIKPNFCQMNLNKKETERTQQRVLDTLINEPGISQLDRLYNDVYDYQSGKFTGMSDGMREEYKKDLAILYKTFTGKQDMPESIQKFSQVPLRDFGTLQGCKAAPNNQYLQEYEGTVKQKLFVDYANHVKKMMQDANTNKDALIAILDQLFVFAVNPQTKKPEITINSKITDDLLNKLVRETQQLIIKLYVACETDFIKGLEIFEQIIQEQIKITMQKKIYA
;
A
#
# COMPACT_ATOMS: atom_id res chain seq x y z
N MET A 1 -67.05 19.70 -11.11
CA MET A 1 -65.90 18.87 -11.54
C MET A 1 -64.96 19.78 -12.33
N GLY A 2 -63.70 20.06 -12.03
CA GLY A 2 -62.85 19.91 -10.85
C GLY A 2 -61.74 20.96 -11.07
N ASN A 3 -61.43 21.75 -10.03
CA ASN A 3 -60.42 22.79 -10.09
C ASN A 3 -59.15 22.24 -9.43
N THR A 4 -58.18 21.81 -10.23
CA THR A 4 -56.88 21.33 -9.73
C THR A 4 -55.89 22.48 -9.70
N GLN A 5 -55.70 23.04 -8.50
CA GLN A 5 -54.53 23.86 -8.17
C GLN A 5 -53.27 23.00 -8.27
N GLY A 6 -52.45 23.25 -9.28
CA GLY A 6 -51.07 22.74 -9.32
C GLY A 6 -50.21 23.57 -8.38
N GLN A 7 -49.97 23.06 -7.17
CA GLN A 7 -48.88 23.56 -6.32
C GLN A 7 -47.55 23.15 -6.95
N THR A 8 -46.83 24.12 -7.50
CA THR A 8 -45.40 23.99 -7.78
C THR A 8 -44.68 23.84 -6.45
N ALA A 9 -44.31 22.61 -6.11
CA ALA A 9 -43.35 22.33 -5.06
C ALA A 9 -42.02 23.01 -5.45
N LYS A 10 -41.72 24.14 -4.82
CA LYS A 10 -40.37 24.70 -4.77
C LYS A 10 -39.47 23.61 -4.19
N GLN A 11 -38.62 23.00 -5.00
CA GLN A 11 -37.46 22.27 -4.51
C GLN A 11 -36.61 23.28 -3.75
N GLU A 12 -36.66 23.24 -2.42
CA GLU A 12 -35.67 23.90 -1.59
C GLU A 12 -34.30 23.33 -1.97
N GLU A 13 -33.42 24.19 -2.51
CA GLU A 13 -32.01 23.87 -2.66
C GLU A 13 -31.48 23.53 -1.25
N LYS A 14 -31.29 22.23 -0.97
CA LYS A 14 -30.50 21.80 0.20
C LYS A 14 -29.17 22.53 0.14
N GLY A 15 -28.93 23.41 1.12
CA GLY A 15 -27.66 24.12 1.25
C GLY A 15 -26.47 23.17 1.17
N LYS A 16 -25.36 23.65 0.62
CA LYS A 16 -24.13 22.86 0.45
C LYS A 16 -23.68 22.34 1.82
N ASP A 17 -23.65 21.01 2.00
CA ASP A 17 -23.14 20.41 3.24
C ASP A 17 -21.63 20.66 3.33
N LEU A 18 -21.20 21.38 4.38
CA LEU A 18 -19.80 21.73 4.61
C LEU A 18 -18.91 20.48 4.63
N SER A 19 -19.39 19.38 5.22
CA SER A 19 -18.64 18.11 5.28
C SER A 19 -18.35 17.55 3.89
N GLN A 20 -19.34 17.60 2.99
CA GLN A 20 -19.16 17.18 1.60
C GLN A 20 -18.11 18.04 0.89
N VAL A 21 -18.17 19.37 1.06
CA VAL A 21 -17.20 20.29 0.42
C VAL A 21 -15.78 19.97 0.87
N VAL A 22 -15.54 19.80 2.18
CA VAL A 22 -14.20 19.49 2.69
C VAL A 22 -13.74 18.11 2.22
N ASN A 23 -14.62 17.10 2.17
CA ASN A 23 -14.29 15.79 1.63
C ASN A 23 -13.86 15.86 0.16
N PHE A 24 -14.55 16.64 -0.71
CA PHE A 24 -14.13 16.80 -2.11
C PHE A 24 -12.76 17.47 -2.24
N ILE A 25 -12.49 18.51 -1.45
CA ILE A 25 -11.19 19.19 -1.45
C ILE A 25 -10.08 18.22 -1.03
N ALA A 26 -10.29 17.50 0.07
CA ALA A 26 -9.32 16.53 0.58
C ALA A 26 -9.11 15.38 -0.42
N SER A 27 -10.17 14.83 -1.00
CA SER A 27 -10.06 13.80 -2.03
C SER A 27 -9.32 14.25 -3.26
N HIS A 28 -9.61 15.46 -3.75
CA HIS A 28 -8.88 15.99 -4.89
C HIS A 28 -7.39 16.08 -4.60
N TYR A 29 -7.02 16.61 -3.43
CA TYR A 29 -5.62 16.68 -3.01
C TYR A 29 -4.97 15.29 -2.92
N ILE A 30 -5.59 14.35 -2.21
CA ILE A 30 -5.06 12.99 -2.01
C ILE A 30 -4.93 12.22 -3.33
N LEU A 31 -5.91 12.31 -4.23
CA LEU A 31 -5.93 11.52 -5.47
C LEU A 31 -5.04 12.12 -6.57
N THR A 32 -4.67 13.39 -6.46
CA THR A 32 -3.80 14.10 -7.42
C THR A 32 -2.37 14.29 -6.93
N GLN A 33 -2.05 13.90 -5.70
CA GLN A 33 -0.71 14.01 -5.12
C GLN A 33 0.34 13.24 -5.95
N SER A 34 1.55 13.78 -6.03
CA SER A 34 2.67 13.13 -6.71
C SER A 34 3.27 12.03 -5.84
N PHE A 35 4.03 11.11 -6.46
CA PHE A 35 4.78 10.10 -5.70
C PHE A 35 5.72 10.72 -4.67
N LYS A 36 6.37 11.85 -5.00
CA LYS A 36 7.22 12.57 -4.08
C LYS A 36 6.46 13.10 -2.86
N ASP A 37 5.20 13.51 -3.06
CA ASP A 37 4.34 13.94 -1.94
C ASP A 37 3.99 12.73 -1.05
N MET A 38 3.69 11.57 -1.64
CA MET A 38 3.50 10.31 -0.90
C MET A 38 4.76 9.85 -0.17
N GLU A 39 5.94 10.07 -0.75
CA GLU A 39 7.21 9.86 -0.06
C GLU A 39 7.49 10.91 1.01
N SER A 40 6.86 12.08 0.96
CA SER A 40 6.99 13.05 2.04
C SER A 40 6.11 12.65 3.23
N LEU A 41 5.03 11.90 3.01
CA LEU A 41 4.16 11.37 4.08
C LEU A 41 4.81 10.28 4.97
N LYS A 42 6.00 9.76 4.63
CA LYS A 42 6.79 8.93 5.58
C LYS A 42 7.62 9.78 6.56
N ASP A 43 7.87 11.05 6.23
CA ASP A 43 8.62 11.95 7.10
C ASP A 43 7.70 12.51 8.19
N GLU A 44 8.10 12.29 9.44
CA GLU A 44 7.30 12.67 10.60
C GLU A 44 7.06 14.18 10.66
N LYS A 45 8.11 14.97 10.40
CA LYS A 45 8.04 16.42 10.45
C LYS A 45 7.12 16.96 9.36
N TYR A 46 7.23 16.45 8.14
CA TYR A 46 6.35 16.84 7.04
C TYR A 46 4.87 16.56 7.36
N CYS A 47 4.56 15.39 7.91
CA CYS A 47 3.20 15.06 8.33
C CYS A 47 2.67 16.02 9.40
N ASP A 48 3.48 16.30 10.42
CA ASP A 48 3.12 17.21 11.50
C ASP A 48 2.87 18.63 10.97
N ASP A 49 3.76 19.12 10.10
CA ASP A 49 3.62 20.42 9.45
C ASP A 49 2.36 20.48 8.57
N LEU A 50 2.05 19.41 7.82
CA LEU A 50 0.84 19.32 7.01
C LEU A 50 -0.42 19.39 7.88
N ILE A 51 -0.43 18.74 9.05
CA ILE A 51 -1.56 18.81 9.97
C ILE A 51 -1.71 20.22 10.54
N LEU A 52 -0.61 20.85 10.96
CA LEU A 52 -0.63 22.19 11.53
C LEU A 52 -1.11 23.22 10.50
N VAL A 53 -0.57 23.18 9.28
CA VAL A 53 -1.00 24.08 8.17
C VAL A 53 -2.47 23.86 7.85
N THR A 54 -2.91 22.60 7.72
CA THR A 54 -4.32 22.28 7.45
C THR A 54 -5.23 22.79 8.58
N SER A 55 -4.82 22.59 9.84
CA SER A 55 -5.53 23.09 11.01
C SER A 55 -5.64 24.61 11.02
N ASP A 56 -4.56 25.32 10.69
CA ASP A 56 -4.55 26.79 10.66
C ASP A 56 -5.45 27.34 9.55
N VAL A 57 -5.48 26.69 8.39
CA VAL A 57 -6.44 27.00 7.30
C VAL A 57 -7.88 26.81 7.79
N LEU A 58 -8.20 25.65 8.37
CA LEU A 58 -9.54 25.39 8.92
C LEU A 58 -9.91 26.43 10.00
N ASN A 59 -8.99 26.74 10.91
CA ASN A 59 -9.23 27.69 11.99
C ASN A 59 -9.44 29.12 11.49
N LYS A 60 -8.78 29.51 10.39
CA LYS A 60 -8.92 30.84 9.79
C LYS A 60 -10.25 31.01 9.06
N TYR A 61 -10.68 30.00 8.30
CA TYR A 61 -11.82 30.12 7.38
C TYR A 61 -13.15 29.57 7.91
N LEU A 62 -13.13 28.67 8.89
CA LEU A 62 -14.36 28.08 9.44
C LEU A 62 -14.78 28.75 10.74
N THR A 63 -16.09 28.86 10.98
CA THR A 63 -16.61 29.31 12.26
C THR A 63 -16.48 28.22 13.33
N LYS A 64 -16.76 28.56 14.60
CA LYS A 64 -16.80 27.55 15.67
C LYS A 64 -17.86 26.47 15.40
N MET A 65 -19.03 26.87 14.91
CA MET A 65 -20.13 25.95 14.62
C MET A 65 -19.76 24.99 13.49
N ASP A 66 -19.11 25.49 12.45
CA ASP A 66 -18.59 24.68 11.34
C ASP A 66 -17.61 23.61 11.81
N VAL A 67 -16.65 24.00 12.65
CA VAL A 67 -15.65 23.09 13.21
C VAL A 67 -16.30 22.04 14.13
N GLN A 68 -17.27 22.44 14.96
CA GLN A 68 -18.03 21.50 15.80
C GLN A 68 -18.86 20.52 14.96
N TYR A 69 -19.49 21.01 13.90
CA TYR A 69 -20.26 20.20 12.95
C TYR A 69 -19.37 19.14 12.30
N LEU A 70 -18.22 19.54 11.73
CA LEU A 70 -17.26 18.63 11.12
C LEU A 70 -16.71 17.59 12.11
N ALA A 71 -16.31 18.04 13.30
CA ALA A 71 -15.79 17.14 14.34
C ALA A 71 -16.85 16.10 14.78
N THR A 72 -18.11 16.52 14.90
CA THR A 72 -19.22 15.62 15.26
C THR A 72 -19.49 14.59 14.15
N LYS A 73 -19.48 15.03 12.89
CA LYS A 73 -19.64 14.13 11.73
C LYS A 73 -18.51 13.10 11.64
N ILE A 74 -17.26 13.50 11.83
CA ILE A 74 -16.11 12.59 11.84
C ILE A 74 -16.20 11.59 13.00
N LYS A 75 -16.71 12.00 14.16
CA LYS A 75 -16.80 11.10 15.32
C LYS A 75 -17.96 10.11 15.21
N ASN A 76 -19.17 10.61 14.93
CA ASN A 76 -20.41 9.85 15.09
C ASN A 76 -21.05 9.45 13.75
N GLY A 77 -20.50 9.87 12.62
CA GLY A 77 -21.11 9.67 11.30
C GLY A 77 -22.34 10.57 11.07
N VAL A 78 -23.24 10.14 10.18
CA VAL A 78 -24.55 10.80 10.01
C VAL A 78 -25.41 10.43 11.22
N GLU A 79 -25.82 11.43 12.01
CA GLU A 79 -26.47 11.29 13.32
C GLU A 79 -27.40 10.06 13.44
N VAL A 80 -27.03 9.13 14.31
CA VAL A 80 -27.96 8.30 15.07
C VAL A 80 -27.69 8.58 16.54
N ASN A 81 -28.76 8.87 17.27
CA ASN A 81 -28.76 9.23 18.68
C ASN A 81 -28.07 8.19 19.56
N GLU A 82 -27.43 8.73 20.61
CA GLU A 82 -26.97 8.11 21.86
C GLU A 82 -25.56 7.49 21.99
N MET A 83 -24.77 8.23 22.79
CA MET A 83 -24.05 7.79 24.00
C MET A 83 -23.35 6.43 23.97
N ALA A 84 -22.08 6.44 23.56
CA ALA A 84 -21.06 5.59 24.17
C ALA A 84 -19.80 6.44 24.42
N SER A 85 -19.37 6.46 25.67
CA SER A 85 -18.21 7.18 26.17
C SER A 85 -16.95 6.35 25.97
N ASP A 86 -15.88 6.98 25.47
CA ASP A 86 -14.54 6.71 26.00
C ASP A 86 -13.66 7.97 25.94
N ASN A 87 -12.96 8.17 27.06
CA ASN A 87 -11.99 9.19 27.46
C ASN A 87 -12.13 10.63 26.94
N LEU A 88 -12.92 11.35 27.73
CA LEU A 88 -13.12 12.78 27.83
C LEU A 88 -11.81 13.60 27.93
N LEU A 89 -11.57 14.40 26.90
CA LEU A 89 -11.15 15.79 27.06
C LEU A 89 -11.62 16.58 25.84
N TYR A 90 -12.94 16.87 25.79
CA TYR A 90 -13.49 18.20 25.50
C TYR A 90 -15.02 18.12 25.28
N LEU A 91 -15.74 18.77 26.21
CA LEU A 91 -17.07 19.39 26.07
C LEU A 91 -18.31 18.47 26.02
N LYS A 92 -18.91 18.25 27.21
CA LYS A 92 -20.36 18.02 27.34
C LYS A 92 -21.12 19.26 26.86
N LYS A 93 -22.20 19.05 26.11
CA LYS A 93 -23.08 20.05 25.45
C LYS A 93 -23.63 21.14 26.39
N SER A 94 -23.61 20.92 27.71
CA SER A 94 -24.21 21.80 28.73
C SER A 94 -23.32 22.93 29.28
N HIS A 95 -22.09 23.12 28.80
CA HIS A 95 -21.16 24.14 29.35
C HIS A 95 -20.74 25.23 28.34
N LEU A 96 -21.48 25.41 27.24
CA LEU A 96 -21.03 26.23 26.11
C LEU A 96 -21.24 27.74 26.28
N ASP A 97 -22.03 28.18 27.27
CA ASP A 97 -22.45 29.59 27.38
C ASP A 97 -21.49 30.49 28.17
N LYS A 98 -20.35 29.97 28.67
CA LYS A 98 -19.43 30.76 29.53
C LYS A 98 -17.95 30.62 29.17
N ILE A 99 -17.58 30.77 27.91
CA ILE A 99 -16.18 30.60 27.49
C ILE A 99 -15.79 31.62 26.42
N ASP A 100 -15.25 32.76 26.83
CA ASP A 100 -14.67 33.73 25.88
C ASP A 100 -13.15 33.51 25.70
N VAL A 101 -12.43 33.03 26.73
CA VAL A 101 -10.96 32.85 26.68
C VAL A 101 -10.52 31.41 26.33
N LYS A 102 -11.30 30.36 26.65
CA LYS A 102 -10.98 28.96 26.23
C LYS A 102 -11.48 28.62 24.81
N ASN A 103 -12.07 29.57 24.11
CA ASN A 103 -12.80 29.36 22.86
C ASN A 103 -11.85 29.15 21.66
N SER A 104 -10.75 29.90 21.60
CA SER A 104 -9.75 29.82 20.52
C SER A 104 -8.93 28.52 20.60
N VAL A 105 -8.47 28.13 21.80
CA VAL A 105 -7.70 26.89 22.01
C VAL A 105 -8.54 25.65 21.74
N ALA A 106 -9.81 25.65 22.17
CA ALA A 106 -10.75 24.56 21.89
C ALA A 106 -10.97 24.38 20.38
N LYS A 107 -11.25 25.48 19.68
CA LYS A 107 -11.43 25.48 18.22
C LYS A 107 -10.17 24.98 17.51
N LYS A 108 -8.99 25.45 17.91
CA LYS A 108 -7.71 25.01 17.35
C LYS A 108 -7.52 23.50 17.51
N ARG A 109 -7.77 22.94 18.70
CA ARG A 109 -7.66 21.48 18.93
C ARG A 109 -8.64 20.67 18.08
N MET A 110 -9.86 21.17 17.87
CA MET A 110 -10.82 20.54 16.97
C MET A 110 -10.35 20.59 15.51
N CYS A 111 -9.80 21.71 15.05
CA CYS A 111 -9.20 21.82 13.71
C CYS A 111 -8.03 20.84 13.54
N ILE A 112 -7.17 20.69 14.56
CA ILE A 112 -6.10 19.68 14.57
C ILE A 112 -6.67 18.27 14.44
N GLY A 113 -7.75 17.95 15.16
CA GLY A 113 -8.42 16.65 15.06
C GLY A 113 -9.00 16.36 13.67
N ILE A 114 -9.62 17.36 13.04
CA ILE A 114 -10.13 17.27 11.66
C ILE A 114 -8.98 17.08 10.67
N ALA A 115 -7.90 17.85 10.81
CA ALA A 115 -6.72 17.73 9.95
C ALA A 115 -6.05 16.35 10.09
N LYS A 116 -5.87 15.85 11.31
CA LYS A 116 -5.37 14.49 11.60
C LYS A 116 -6.20 13.42 10.90
N TYR A 117 -7.53 13.54 10.88
CA TYR A 117 -8.43 12.61 10.19
C TYR A 117 -8.11 12.53 8.68
N TYR A 118 -8.03 13.66 7.99
CA TYR A 118 -7.73 13.66 6.54
C TYR A 118 -6.30 13.20 6.23
N VAL A 119 -5.33 13.51 7.08
CA VAL A 119 -3.96 13.00 6.92
C VAL A 119 -3.89 11.48 7.11
N LYS A 120 -4.68 10.90 8.03
CA LYS A 120 -4.80 9.44 8.14
C LYS A 120 -5.40 8.80 6.88
N VAL A 121 -6.41 9.42 6.25
CA VAL A 121 -6.92 8.96 4.94
C VAL A 121 -5.81 8.98 3.89
N ALA A 122 -5.00 10.05 3.85
CA ALA A 122 -3.86 10.16 2.94
C ALA A 122 -2.79 9.08 3.20
N HIS A 123 -2.53 8.73 4.47
CA HIS A 123 -1.61 7.64 4.82
C HIS A 123 -2.09 6.28 4.33
N ILE A 124 -3.38 5.94 4.51
CA ILE A 124 -3.93 4.67 4.01
C ILE A 124 -3.82 4.60 2.49
N PHE A 125 -4.24 5.67 1.80
CA PHE A 125 -4.13 5.76 0.34
C PHE A 125 -2.66 5.61 -0.12
N SER A 126 -1.74 6.31 0.54
CA SER A 126 -0.30 6.23 0.23
C SER A 126 0.24 4.82 0.43
N ALA A 127 -0.07 4.16 1.56
CA ALA A 127 0.38 2.80 1.85
C ALA A 127 -0.11 1.79 0.81
N ILE A 128 -1.39 1.87 0.42
CA ILE A 128 -1.98 0.98 -0.58
C ILE A 128 -1.33 1.23 -1.95
N VAL A 129 -1.28 2.47 -2.43
CA VAL A 129 -0.82 2.76 -3.79
C VAL A 129 0.68 2.50 -3.94
N THR A 130 1.49 2.82 -2.92
CA THR A 130 2.92 2.51 -2.92
C THR A 130 3.20 1.01 -2.77
N THR A 131 2.32 0.24 -2.12
CA THR A 131 2.40 -1.23 -2.07
C THR A 131 2.05 -1.88 -3.42
N ILE A 132 0.99 -1.39 -4.08
CA ILE A 132 0.60 -1.88 -5.40
C ILE A 132 1.63 -1.47 -6.46
N ASN A 133 2.25 -0.30 -6.28
CA ASN A 133 3.29 0.30 -7.12
C ASN A 133 3.03 0.13 -8.63
N PRO A 134 1.94 0.72 -9.15
CA PRO A 134 1.56 0.52 -10.56
C PRO A 134 2.58 1.12 -11.53
N THR A 135 2.67 0.55 -12.72
CA THR A 135 3.29 1.19 -13.88
C THR A 135 2.21 1.69 -14.83
N TYR A 136 2.54 2.63 -15.69
CA TYR A 136 1.59 3.29 -16.57
C TYR A 136 2.14 3.23 -17.99
N THR A 137 1.38 2.62 -18.89
CA THR A 137 1.68 2.62 -20.32
C THR A 137 0.77 3.57 -21.05
N TYR A 138 1.34 4.46 -21.85
CA TYR A 138 0.59 5.37 -22.71
C TYR A 138 1.24 5.42 -24.09
N LYS A 139 0.46 5.85 -25.09
CA LYS A 139 0.99 6.13 -26.43
C LYS A 139 1.20 7.63 -26.58
N ASP A 140 2.35 8.02 -27.13
CA ASP A 140 2.60 9.42 -27.49
C ASP A 140 1.88 9.82 -28.80
N GLU A 141 2.06 11.07 -29.20
CA GLU A 141 1.49 11.64 -30.43
C GLU A 141 1.92 10.90 -31.71
N PHE A 142 3.01 10.14 -31.65
CA PHE A 142 3.55 9.34 -32.76
C PHE A 142 3.11 7.86 -32.67
N GLY A 143 2.29 7.50 -31.69
CA GLY A 143 1.82 6.13 -31.47
C GLY A 143 2.84 5.22 -30.77
N THR A 144 3.99 5.74 -30.34
CA THR A 144 5.03 5.00 -29.62
C THR A 144 4.57 4.73 -28.21
N SER A 145 4.68 3.47 -27.76
CA SER A 145 4.28 3.08 -26.41
C SER A 145 5.40 3.35 -25.42
N HIS A 146 5.12 4.21 -24.44
CA HIS A 146 5.99 4.50 -23.31
C HIS A 146 5.44 3.82 -22.06
N THR A 147 6.31 3.21 -21.25
CA THR A 147 5.96 2.70 -19.93
C THR A 147 6.73 3.48 -18.88
N VAL A 148 6.00 4.14 -17.98
CA VAL A 148 6.58 4.91 -16.88
C VAL A 148 6.18 4.32 -15.54
N ASN A 149 7.05 4.46 -14.55
CA ASN A 149 6.75 4.02 -13.19
C ASN A 149 5.79 4.99 -12.51
N PHE A 150 5.14 4.56 -11.42
CA PHE A 150 4.29 5.43 -10.61
C PHE A 150 4.99 6.72 -10.16
N SER A 151 6.29 6.63 -9.84
CA SER A 151 7.14 7.76 -9.48
C SER A 151 7.23 8.84 -10.55
N GLU A 152 6.97 8.49 -11.80
CA GLU A 152 7.10 9.35 -12.97
C GLU A 152 5.75 9.62 -13.64
N ARG A 153 4.64 9.32 -12.96
CA ARG A 153 3.28 9.54 -13.46
C ARG A 153 3.05 11.00 -13.90
N ASN A 154 3.70 11.95 -13.24
CA ASN A 154 3.64 13.38 -13.58
C ASN A 154 4.27 13.73 -14.94
N LYS A 155 5.06 12.83 -15.53
CA LYS A 155 5.65 13.00 -16.87
C LYS A 155 4.68 12.61 -17.99
N ILE A 156 3.57 11.94 -17.68
CA ILE A 156 2.56 11.56 -18.67
C ILE A 156 1.85 12.85 -19.15
N PRO A 157 1.77 13.11 -20.46
CA PRO A 157 1.03 14.25 -20.99
C PRO A 157 -0.43 14.25 -20.54
N LYS A 158 -0.98 15.42 -20.22
CA LYS A 158 -2.38 15.55 -19.80
C LYS A 158 -3.31 15.19 -20.96
N GLY A 159 -4.34 14.39 -20.67
CA GLY A 159 -5.35 14.00 -21.66
C GLY A 159 -5.02 12.74 -22.46
N THR A 160 -3.89 12.08 -22.19
CA THR A 160 -3.56 10.80 -22.83
C THR A 160 -4.25 9.62 -22.14
N ASP A 161 -4.73 8.66 -22.93
CA ASP A 161 -5.23 7.39 -22.41
C ASP A 161 -4.08 6.56 -21.82
N VAL A 162 -4.23 6.17 -20.56
CA VAL A 162 -3.20 5.45 -19.80
C VAL A 162 -3.71 4.07 -19.40
N ARG A 163 -2.94 3.04 -19.77
CA ARG A 163 -3.12 1.68 -19.27
C ARG A 163 -2.29 1.46 -18.02
N ILE A 164 -2.91 1.02 -16.94
CA ILE A 164 -2.22 0.71 -15.69
C ILE A 164 -1.69 -0.74 -15.75
N ASN A 165 -0.39 -0.89 -15.66
CA ASN A 165 0.34 -2.13 -15.54
C ASN A 165 0.80 -2.36 -14.09
N LYS A 166 1.17 -3.59 -13.76
CA LYS A 166 1.35 -4.02 -12.36
C LYS A 166 2.84 -4.26 -12.08
N VAL A 167 3.43 -3.59 -11.07
CA VAL A 167 4.77 -3.94 -10.55
C VAL A 167 4.83 -3.77 -9.02
N ASN A 168 4.43 -4.79 -8.28
CA ASN A 168 4.70 -4.87 -6.83
C ASN A 168 5.83 -5.88 -6.56
N LEU A 169 6.24 -6.01 -5.28
CA LEU A 169 7.16 -7.05 -4.79
C LEU A 169 6.91 -8.41 -5.46
N CYS A 170 5.64 -8.82 -5.56
CA CYS A 170 5.27 -10.12 -6.11
C CYS A 170 5.51 -10.26 -7.58
N ASN A 171 5.34 -9.20 -8.34
CA ASN A 171 5.69 -9.23 -9.74
C ASN A 171 7.20 -9.31 -9.92
N GLU A 172 8.01 -8.67 -9.07
CA GLU A 172 9.47 -8.87 -9.13
C GLU A 172 9.86 -10.32 -8.85
N ARG A 173 9.26 -10.93 -7.82
CA ARG A 173 9.48 -12.35 -7.48
C ARG A 173 9.01 -13.29 -8.60
N VAL A 174 7.80 -13.09 -9.13
CA VAL A 174 7.27 -13.85 -10.28
C VAL A 174 8.17 -13.66 -11.50
N ASN A 175 8.57 -12.44 -11.82
CA ASN A 175 9.41 -12.15 -12.99
C ASN A 175 10.77 -12.84 -12.87
N ALA A 176 11.33 -12.93 -11.66
CA ALA A 176 12.53 -13.70 -11.42
C ALA A 176 12.32 -15.20 -11.68
N LEU A 177 11.19 -15.79 -11.27
CA LEU A 177 10.87 -17.20 -11.55
C LEU A 177 10.57 -17.47 -13.04
N VAL A 178 9.85 -16.57 -13.70
CA VAL A 178 9.44 -16.70 -15.12
C VAL A 178 10.62 -16.43 -16.05
N ASN A 179 11.38 -15.37 -15.79
CA ASN A 179 12.51 -14.89 -16.60
C ASN A 179 12.23 -14.87 -18.12
N GLY A 180 11.04 -14.36 -18.49
CA GLY A 180 10.59 -14.25 -19.88
C GLY A 180 10.29 -15.58 -20.59
N ARG A 181 10.13 -16.69 -19.84
CA ARG A 181 9.80 -18.01 -20.39
C ARG A 181 8.29 -18.21 -20.48
N ASP A 182 7.83 -18.95 -21.49
CA ASP A 182 6.43 -19.37 -21.58
C ASP A 182 6.18 -20.59 -20.66
N LEU A 183 5.44 -20.36 -19.57
CA LEU A 183 5.02 -21.39 -18.62
C LEU A 183 3.54 -21.76 -18.78
N SER A 184 2.88 -21.33 -19.86
CA SER A 184 1.44 -21.53 -20.05
C SER A 184 1.06 -22.98 -20.36
N MET A 185 2.01 -23.78 -20.85
CA MET A 185 1.83 -25.19 -21.23
C MET A 185 0.67 -25.42 -22.21
N LYS A 186 0.35 -24.43 -23.06
CA LYS A 186 -0.78 -24.51 -24.02
C LYS A 186 -0.56 -25.56 -25.11
N ASP A 187 0.67 -25.69 -25.59
CA ASP A 187 1.06 -26.71 -26.55
C ASP A 187 1.85 -27.82 -25.81
N PRO A 188 1.29 -29.03 -25.66
CA PRO A 188 1.94 -30.12 -24.94
C PRO A 188 3.18 -30.67 -25.65
N THR A 189 3.42 -30.29 -26.91
CA THR A 189 4.60 -30.70 -27.69
C THR A 189 5.80 -29.77 -27.47
N GLN A 190 5.57 -28.55 -26.96
CA GLN A 190 6.63 -27.59 -26.70
C GLN A 190 7.36 -27.91 -25.38
N PRO A 191 8.70 -27.79 -25.35
CA PRO A 191 9.45 -27.96 -24.12
C PRO A 191 9.17 -26.82 -23.14
N ILE A 192 9.02 -27.16 -21.87
CA ILE A 192 8.98 -26.22 -20.75
C ILE A 192 10.43 -25.85 -20.41
N LYS A 193 10.80 -24.59 -20.66
CA LYS A 193 12.13 -24.06 -20.38
C LYS A 193 12.13 -23.26 -19.09
N ILE A 194 12.99 -23.62 -18.15
CA ILE A 194 13.08 -22.98 -16.83
C ILE A 194 14.49 -22.45 -16.63
N LYS A 195 14.58 -21.14 -16.39
CA LYS A 195 15.84 -20.45 -16.09
C LYS A 195 15.56 -19.24 -15.17
N PRO A 196 15.33 -19.44 -13.87
CA PRO A 196 15.02 -18.35 -12.96
C PRO A 196 16.20 -17.38 -12.86
N ASN A 197 15.93 -16.10 -12.66
CA ASN A 197 16.95 -15.06 -12.51
C ASN A 197 16.86 -14.40 -11.13
N PHE A 198 17.37 -15.10 -10.12
CA PHE A 198 17.28 -14.65 -8.72
C PHE A 198 18.64 -14.41 -8.04
N CYS A 199 19.74 -14.88 -8.61
CA CYS A 199 21.09 -14.79 -8.01
C CYS A 199 21.58 -13.35 -7.73
N GLN A 200 21.01 -12.36 -8.42
CA GLN A 200 21.36 -10.94 -8.24
C GLN A 200 20.23 -10.14 -7.58
N MET A 201 19.20 -10.80 -7.04
CA MET A 201 18.11 -10.12 -6.34
C MET A 201 18.59 -9.57 -4.99
N ASN A 202 17.87 -8.54 -4.52
CA ASN A 202 18.07 -7.86 -3.24
C ASN A 202 19.44 -7.15 -3.11
N LEU A 203 20.16 -6.97 -4.21
CA LEU A 203 21.41 -6.24 -4.21
C LEU A 203 21.18 -4.76 -4.47
N ASN A 204 21.72 -3.95 -3.58
CA ASN A 204 21.84 -2.53 -3.81
C ASN A 204 22.98 -2.30 -4.82
N LYS A 205 22.65 -2.30 -6.11
CA LYS A 205 23.65 -2.18 -7.18
C LYS A 205 24.46 -0.89 -7.07
N LYS A 206 23.79 0.23 -6.79
CA LYS A 206 24.43 1.56 -6.68
C LYS A 206 25.44 1.59 -5.54
N GLU A 207 25.05 1.15 -4.35
CA GLU A 207 25.94 1.11 -3.19
C GLU A 207 27.03 0.06 -3.35
N THR A 208 26.73 -1.07 -3.99
CA THR A 208 27.72 -2.10 -4.28
C THR A 208 28.81 -1.59 -5.21
N GLU A 209 28.44 -0.87 -6.27
CA GLU A 209 29.38 -0.21 -7.19
C GLU A 209 30.20 0.87 -6.47
N ARG A 210 29.54 1.69 -5.65
CA ARG A 210 30.18 2.80 -4.92
C ARG A 210 31.21 2.32 -3.89
N THR A 211 30.88 1.26 -3.14
CA THR A 211 31.71 0.76 -2.04
C THR A 211 32.65 -0.38 -2.46
N GLN A 212 32.47 -0.93 -3.65
CA GLN A 212 33.11 -2.18 -4.11
C GLN A 212 32.87 -3.37 -3.17
N GLN A 213 31.83 -3.30 -2.33
CA GLN A 213 31.42 -4.34 -1.41
C GLN A 213 29.99 -4.76 -1.73
N ARG A 214 29.66 -6.04 -1.59
CA ARG A 214 28.30 -6.53 -1.81
C ARG A 214 27.38 -5.94 -0.74
N VAL A 215 26.52 -5.01 -1.12
CA VAL A 215 25.53 -4.37 -0.23
C VAL A 215 24.15 -4.92 -0.56
N LEU A 216 23.48 -5.45 0.46
CA LEU A 216 22.11 -5.93 0.36
C LEU A 216 21.14 -4.82 0.72
N ASP A 217 20.01 -4.81 0.02
CA ASP A 217 18.86 -4.04 0.43
C ASP A 217 18.24 -4.62 1.71
N THR A 218 17.54 -3.76 2.44
CA THR A 218 16.75 -4.12 3.61
C THR A 218 15.27 -4.05 3.26
N LEU A 219 14.41 -4.56 4.15
CA LEU A 219 12.97 -4.59 3.88
C LEU A 219 12.37 -3.19 3.63
N ILE A 220 12.95 -2.11 4.18
CA ILE A 220 12.47 -0.74 3.91
C ILE A 220 12.60 -0.32 2.44
N ASN A 221 13.46 -0.99 1.68
CA ASN A 221 13.65 -0.76 0.26
C ASN A 221 12.53 -1.38 -0.59
N GLU A 222 11.72 -2.28 -0.03
CA GLU A 222 10.58 -2.86 -0.72
C GLU A 222 9.40 -1.85 -0.82
N PRO A 223 8.69 -1.77 -1.97
CA PRO A 223 7.70 -0.74 -2.23
C PRO A 223 6.51 -0.71 -1.26
N GLY A 224 6.42 0.32 -0.41
CA GLY A 224 5.30 0.51 0.53
C GLY A 224 5.61 0.13 1.98
N ILE A 225 6.76 -0.48 2.28
CA ILE A 225 7.15 -0.80 3.66
C ILE A 225 7.34 0.46 4.51
N SER A 226 7.84 1.55 3.93
CA SER A 226 7.98 2.82 4.66
C SER A 226 6.63 3.40 5.09
N GLN A 227 5.64 3.32 4.21
CA GLN A 227 4.29 3.79 4.47
C GLN A 227 3.57 2.87 5.47
N LEU A 228 3.79 1.56 5.35
CA LEU A 228 3.31 0.58 6.32
C LEU A 228 3.87 0.87 7.73
N ASP A 229 5.17 1.12 7.86
CA ASP A 229 5.82 1.47 9.13
C ASP A 229 5.11 2.66 9.81
N ARG A 230 4.78 3.69 9.03
CA ARG A 230 4.07 4.89 9.52
C ARG A 230 2.65 4.59 10.02
N LEU A 231 1.96 3.60 9.46
CA LEU A 231 0.59 3.26 9.88
C LEU A 231 0.51 2.74 11.33
N TYR A 232 1.62 2.30 11.92
CA TYR A 232 1.69 1.88 13.32
C TYR A 232 1.79 3.05 14.30
N ASN A 233 1.98 4.30 13.84
CA ASN A 233 1.97 5.44 14.74
C ASN A 233 0.53 5.91 15.00
N ASP A 234 -0.03 5.52 16.14
CA ASP A 234 -1.42 5.80 16.54
C ASP A 234 -1.55 6.76 17.75
N VAL A 235 -0.45 7.09 18.44
CA VAL A 235 -0.44 8.08 19.54
C VAL A 235 -0.23 9.48 18.97
N TYR A 236 -1.09 10.40 19.40
CA TYR A 236 -1.14 11.74 18.84
C TYR A 236 -1.31 12.80 19.93
N ASP A 237 -0.44 13.82 19.92
CA ASP A 237 -0.54 14.99 20.79
C ASP A 237 -1.32 16.12 20.10
N TYR A 238 -2.52 16.41 20.61
CA TYR A 238 -3.39 17.48 20.14
C TYR A 238 -2.93 18.88 20.55
N GLN A 239 -1.94 19.01 21.45
CA GLN A 239 -1.33 20.29 21.78
C GLN A 239 -0.28 20.67 20.75
N SER A 240 0.66 19.77 20.46
CA SER A 240 1.71 20.01 19.47
C SER A 240 1.25 19.77 18.04
N GLY A 241 0.17 19.03 17.82
CA GLY A 241 -0.31 18.62 16.50
C GLY A 241 0.57 17.54 15.85
N LYS A 242 1.10 16.60 16.66
CA LYS A 242 2.12 15.65 16.21
C LYS A 242 1.77 14.21 16.56
N PHE A 243 2.17 13.28 15.70
CA PHE A 243 2.27 11.88 16.11
C PHE A 243 3.47 11.73 17.04
N THR A 244 3.30 11.02 18.16
CA THR A 244 4.37 10.84 19.16
C THR A 244 4.85 9.39 19.25
N GLY A 245 4.24 8.48 18.48
CA GLY A 245 4.67 7.10 18.34
C GLY A 245 3.51 6.10 18.39
N MET A 246 3.82 4.89 18.87
CA MET A 246 2.89 3.76 18.96
C MET A 246 2.36 3.59 20.38
N SER A 247 1.08 3.29 20.50
CA SER A 247 0.41 2.85 21.72
C SER A 247 0.95 1.48 22.10
N ASP A 248 0.70 1.04 23.34
CA ASP A 248 1.16 -0.28 23.78
C ASP A 248 0.56 -1.40 22.91
N GLY A 249 -0.73 -1.29 22.55
CA GLY A 249 -1.39 -2.26 21.67
C GLY A 249 -0.75 -2.28 20.27
N MET A 250 -0.50 -1.12 19.68
CA MET A 250 0.07 -1.02 18.34
C MET A 250 1.55 -1.42 18.31
N ARG A 251 2.28 -1.18 19.40
CA ARG A 251 3.67 -1.64 19.56
C ARG A 251 3.77 -3.15 19.63
N GLU A 252 2.82 -3.82 20.29
CA GLU A 252 2.76 -5.28 20.31
C GLU A 252 2.38 -5.88 18.95
N GLU A 253 1.47 -5.24 18.20
CA GLU A 253 1.19 -5.62 16.80
C GLU A 253 2.43 -5.44 15.91
N TYR A 254 3.11 -4.30 16.01
CA TYR A 254 4.33 -4.03 15.26
C TYR A 254 5.42 -5.07 15.50
N LYS A 255 5.67 -5.44 16.76
CA LYS A 255 6.66 -6.48 17.10
C LYS A 255 6.31 -7.84 16.50
N LYS A 256 5.03 -8.22 16.50
CA LYS A 256 4.55 -9.47 15.90
C LYS A 256 4.80 -9.46 14.39
N ASP A 257 4.40 -8.39 13.72
CA ASP A 257 4.56 -8.26 12.27
C ASP A 257 6.04 -8.18 11.88
N LEU A 258 6.87 -7.46 12.66
CA LEU A 258 8.32 -7.42 12.49
C LEU A 258 8.94 -8.81 12.58
N ALA A 259 8.54 -9.62 13.57
CA ALA A 259 9.04 -10.98 13.71
C ALA A 259 8.62 -11.88 12.54
N ILE A 260 7.38 -11.75 12.06
CA ILE A 260 6.88 -12.50 10.89
C ILE A 260 7.69 -12.12 9.64
N LEU A 261 7.84 -10.83 9.38
CA LEU A 261 8.59 -10.32 8.23
C LEU A 261 10.06 -10.71 8.31
N TYR A 262 10.69 -10.60 9.48
CA TYR A 262 12.06 -11.04 9.69
C TYR A 262 12.24 -12.52 9.31
N LYS A 263 11.42 -13.42 9.85
CA LYS A 263 11.51 -14.85 9.56
C LYS A 263 11.33 -15.14 8.08
N THR A 264 10.35 -14.48 7.46
CA THR A 264 10.01 -14.66 6.05
C THR A 264 11.18 -14.23 5.14
N PHE A 265 11.64 -12.99 5.29
CA PHE A 265 12.60 -12.40 4.35
C PHE A 265 14.05 -12.82 4.62
N THR A 266 14.39 -13.22 5.85
CA THR A 266 15.74 -13.72 6.16
C THR A 266 15.86 -15.23 6.06
N GLY A 267 14.75 -15.97 6.24
CA GLY A 267 14.76 -17.42 6.43
C GLY A 267 15.26 -17.89 7.79
N LYS A 268 15.59 -16.99 8.72
CA LYS A 268 16.09 -17.30 10.06
C LYS A 268 14.93 -17.43 11.05
N GLN A 269 14.99 -18.42 11.95
CA GLN A 269 13.91 -18.66 12.91
C GLN A 269 13.93 -17.69 14.08
N ASP A 270 15.12 -17.34 14.58
CA ASP A 270 15.28 -16.48 15.75
C ASP A 270 15.68 -15.07 15.32
N MET A 271 14.85 -14.10 15.72
CA MET A 271 15.11 -12.68 15.48
C MET A 271 15.98 -12.09 16.60
N PRO A 272 17.16 -11.52 16.29
CA PRO A 272 18.00 -10.88 17.29
C PRO A 272 17.33 -9.64 17.90
N GLU A 273 17.61 -9.35 19.17
CA GLU A 273 17.10 -8.16 19.88
C GLU A 273 17.53 -6.83 19.25
N SER A 274 18.60 -6.84 18.45
CA SER A 274 19.08 -5.68 17.71
C SER A 274 18.13 -5.26 16.58
N ILE A 275 17.22 -6.13 16.15
CA ILE A 275 16.23 -5.86 15.11
C ILE A 275 14.94 -5.36 15.77
N GLN A 276 14.71 -4.05 15.65
CA GLN A 276 13.58 -3.34 16.26
C GLN A 276 12.70 -2.61 15.25
N LYS A 277 13.11 -2.53 13.98
CA LYS A 277 12.37 -1.84 12.91
C LYS A 277 12.45 -2.58 11.59
N PHE A 278 11.48 -2.36 10.70
CA PHE A 278 11.50 -2.96 9.35
C PHE A 278 12.77 -2.62 8.56
N SER A 279 13.30 -1.41 8.71
CA SER A 279 14.55 -0.98 8.05
C SER A 279 15.81 -1.73 8.47
N GLN A 280 15.74 -2.52 9.54
CA GLN A 280 16.85 -3.33 10.00
C GLN A 280 16.75 -4.78 9.53
N VAL A 281 15.63 -5.19 8.93
CA VAL A 281 15.45 -6.54 8.40
C VAL A 281 16.22 -6.67 7.09
N PRO A 282 17.31 -7.46 7.03
CA PRO A 282 18.05 -7.65 5.80
C PRO A 282 17.28 -8.57 4.85
N LEU A 283 17.33 -8.30 3.55
CA LEU A 283 16.80 -9.22 2.56
C LEU A 283 17.78 -10.37 2.31
N ARG A 284 17.26 -11.52 1.84
CA ARG A 284 18.07 -12.73 1.60
C ARG A 284 19.12 -12.51 0.50
N ASP A 285 20.35 -12.95 0.76
CA ASP A 285 21.43 -12.92 -0.21
C ASP A 285 21.46 -14.17 -1.09
N PHE A 286 20.72 -14.14 -2.19
CA PHE A 286 20.66 -15.27 -3.12
C PHE A 286 21.97 -15.54 -3.86
N GLY A 287 22.81 -14.53 -4.10
CA GLY A 287 24.04 -14.72 -4.88
C GLY A 287 25.16 -15.42 -4.13
N THR A 288 25.05 -15.55 -2.81
CA THR A 288 25.99 -16.36 -2.00
C THR A 288 25.72 -17.85 -2.11
N LEU A 289 24.53 -18.24 -2.59
CA LEU A 289 24.15 -19.64 -2.76
C LEU A 289 25.10 -20.33 -3.75
N GLN A 290 25.40 -21.60 -3.46
CA GLN A 290 26.47 -22.28 -4.17
C GLN A 290 26.22 -22.36 -5.68
N GLY A 291 24.96 -22.60 -6.11
CA GLY A 291 24.57 -22.69 -7.52
C GLY A 291 24.55 -21.35 -8.28
N CYS A 292 24.71 -20.21 -7.59
CA CYS A 292 24.83 -18.88 -8.18
C CYS A 292 26.29 -18.49 -8.48
N LYS A 293 27.27 -19.36 -8.20
CA LYS A 293 28.69 -19.09 -8.40
C LYS A 293 29.12 -19.37 -9.84
N ALA A 294 30.35 -19.00 -10.16
CA ALA A 294 30.96 -19.34 -11.44
C ALA A 294 31.10 -20.86 -11.60
N ALA A 295 31.31 -21.31 -12.85
CA ALA A 295 31.56 -22.71 -13.15
C ALA A 295 32.70 -23.26 -12.26
N PRO A 296 32.59 -24.51 -11.76
CA PRO A 296 31.58 -25.52 -12.10
C PRO A 296 30.27 -25.45 -11.29
N ASN A 297 30.14 -24.53 -10.32
CA ASN A 297 29.00 -24.45 -9.40
C ASN A 297 27.94 -23.43 -9.86
N ASN A 298 27.58 -23.47 -11.15
CA ASN A 298 26.70 -22.48 -11.77
C ASN A 298 25.31 -23.06 -12.10
N GLN A 299 24.85 -24.05 -11.33
CA GLN A 299 23.61 -24.78 -11.60
C GLN A 299 22.39 -23.85 -11.66
N TYR A 300 22.31 -22.82 -10.82
CA TYR A 300 21.20 -21.86 -10.83
C TYR A 300 21.26 -20.86 -11.98
N LEU A 301 22.37 -20.81 -12.72
CA LEU A 301 22.55 -19.96 -13.89
C LEU A 301 22.23 -20.69 -15.21
N GLN A 302 22.02 -22.01 -15.16
CA GLN A 302 21.72 -22.85 -16.32
C GLN A 302 20.23 -22.83 -16.69
N GLU A 303 19.96 -23.11 -17.96
CA GLU A 303 18.60 -23.40 -18.43
C GLU A 303 18.35 -24.90 -18.38
N TYR A 304 17.17 -25.28 -17.89
CA TYR A 304 16.71 -26.66 -17.84
C TYR A 304 15.48 -26.80 -18.73
N GLU A 305 15.47 -27.85 -19.54
CA GLU A 305 14.37 -28.15 -20.45
C GLU A 305 13.69 -29.46 -20.04
N GLY A 306 12.36 -29.43 -20.05
CA GLY A 306 11.53 -30.59 -19.76
C GLY A 306 10.25 -30.57 -20.58
N THR A 307 9.38 -31.54 -20.34
CA THR A 307 8.08 -31.67 -21.03
C THR A 307 6.95 -31.78 -20.04
N VAL A 308 5.71 -31.71 -20.51
CA VAL A 308 4.50 -31.92 -19.69
C VAL A 308 4.43 -33.31 -19.03
N LYS A 309 5.27 -34.27 -19.45
CA LYS A 309 5.37 -35.60 -18.83
C LYS A 309 6.20 -35.57 -17.53
N GLN A 310 7.02 -34.55 -17.32
CA GLN A 310 7.88 -34.43 -16.15
C GLN A 310 7.18 -33.60 -15.08
N LYS A 311 6.79 -34.27 -13.99
CA LYS A 311 5.99 -33.69 -12.91
C LYS A 311 6.58 -32.40 -12.35
N LEU A 312 7.89 -32.34 -12.09
CA LEU A 312 8.51 -31.15 -11.49
C LEU A 312 8.43 -29.91 -12.38
N PHE A 313 8.51 -30.05 -13.71
CA PHE A 313 8.35 -28.93 -14.64
C PHE A 313 6.91 -28.39 -14.65
N VAL A 314 5.93 -29.31 -14.60
CA VAL A 314 4.51 -28.96 -14.52
C VAL A 314 4.19 -28.32 -13.16
N ASP A 315 4.72 -28.86 -12.07
CA ASP A 315 4.56 -28.32 -10.72
C ASP A 315 5.14 -26.90 -10.62
N TYR A 316 6.32 -26.66 -11.19
CA TYR A 316 6.93 -25.33 -11.25
C TYR A 316 6.03 -24.34 -12.01
N ALA A 317 5.60 -24.69 -13.22
CA ALA A 317 4.77 -23.82 -14.06
C ALA A 317 3.41 -23.49 -13.38
N ASN A 318 2.76 -24.50 -12.80
CA ASN A 318 1.51 -24.32 -12.07
C ASN A 318 1.69 -23.49 -10.80
N HIS A 319 2.79 -23.68 -10.07
CA HIS A 319 3.11 -22.90 -8.87
C HIS A 319 3.28 -21.42 -9.21
N VAL A 320 4.07 -21.09 -10.25
CA VAL A 320 4.25 -19.70 -10.70
C VAL A 320 2.91 -19.08 -11.15
N LYS A 321 2.08 -19.84 -11.88
CA LYS A 321 0.74 -19.38 -12.27
C LYS A 321 -0.15 -19.08 -11.06
N LYS A 322 -0.14 -19.95 -10.04
CA LYS A 322 -0.88 -19.74 -8.79
C LYS A 322 -0.39 -18.50 -8.05
N MET A 323 0.93 -18.34 -7.93
CA MET A 323 1.54 -17.16 -7.30
C MET A 323 1.09 -15.85 -7.98
N MET A 324 1.00 -15.83 -9.31
CA MET A 324 0.42 -14.69 -10.05
C MET A 324 -1.06 -14.44 -9.72
N GLN A 325 -1.86 -15.49 -9.56
CA GLN A 325 -3.27 -15.38 -9.20
C GLN A 325 -3.44 -14.83 -7.78
N ASP A 326 -2.72 -15.40 -6.81
CA ASP A 326 -2.77 -15.00 -5.40
C ASP A 326 -2.30 -13.54 -5.21
N ALA A 327 -1.26 -13.12 -5.94
CA ALA A 327 -0.81 -11.74 -5.96
C ALA A 327 -1.90 -10.77 -6.46
N ASN A 328 -2.69 -11.18 -7.45
CA ASN A 328 -3.82 -10.38 -7.94
C ASN A 328 -4.95 -10.31 -6.90
N THR A 329 -5.30 -11.43 -6.26
CA THR A 329 -6.33 -11.48 -5.22
C THR A 329 -5.98 -10.59 -4.03
N ASN A 330 -4.73 -10.64 -3.53
CA ASN A 330 -4.29 -9.80 -2.42
C ASN A 330 -4.30 -8.31 -2.80
N LYS A 331 -3.93 -7.98 -4.05
CA LYS A 331 -4.01 -6.61 -4.57
C LYS A 331 -5.47 -6.13 -4.68
N ASP A 332 -6.39 -6.98 -5.13
CA ASP A 332 -7.82 -6.62 -5.19
C ASP A 332 -8.40 -6.37 -3.78
N ALA A 333 -7.92 -7.07 -2.75
CA ALA A 333 -8.28 -6.78 -1.37
C ALA A 333 -7.80 -5.39 -0.89
N LEU A 334 -6.59 -4.97 -1.29
CA LEU A 334 -6.12 -3.60 -1.01
C LEU A 334 -6.94 -2.54 -1.76
N ILE A 335 -7.36 -2.81 -3.00
CA ILE A 335 -8.25 -1.92 -3.76
C ILE A 335 -9.62 -1.82 -3.10
N ALA A 336 -10.13 -2.92 -2.52
CA ALA A 336 -11.40 -2.90 -1.81
C ALA A 336 -11.40 -1.96 -0.59
N ILE A 337 -10.25 -1.71 0.04
CA ILE A 337 -10.13 -0.64 1.07
C ILE A 337 -10.31 0.73 0.44
N LEU A 338 -9.75 0.98 -0.74
CA LEU A 338 -9.95 2.25 -1.47
C LEU A 338 -11.42 2.46 -1.85
N ASP A 339 -12.12 1.40 -2.24
CA ASP A 339 -13.56 1.44 -2.54
C ASP A 339 -14.42 1.74 -1.30
N GLN A 340 -13.94 1.41 -0.11
CA GLN A 340 -14.57 1.83 1.14
C GLN A 340 -14.26 3.31 1.45
N LEU A 341 -13.00 3.72 1.26
CA LEU A 341 -12.51 5.09 1.49
C LEU A 341 -13.16 6.14 0.60
N PHE A 342 -13.37 5.81 -0.68
CA PHE A 342 -13.77 6.74 -1.71
C PHE A 342 -15.05 6.30 -2.41
N VAL A 343 -15.91 7.26 -2.72
CA VAL A 343 -17.18 7.04 -3.45
C VAL A 343 -17.36 8.10 -4.52
N PHE A 344 -18.17 7.80 -5.54
CA PHE A 344 -18.64 8.82 -6.47
C PHE A 344 -19.81 9.58 -5.87
N ALA A 345 -19.73 10.91 -5.86
CA ALA A 345 -20.81 11.78 -5.46
C ALA A 345 -20.84 13.06 -6.32
N VAL A 346 -21.97 13.74 -6.37
CA VAL A 346 -22.10 15.01 -7.09
C VAL A 346 -21.42 16.11 -6.29
N ASN A 347 -20.38 16.72 -6.85
CA ASN A 347 -19.67 17.81 -6.20
C ASN A 347 -20.60 19.04 -6.09
N PRO A 348 -20.84 19.58 -4.88
CA PRO A 348 -21.77 20.68 -4.67
C PRO A 348 -21.34 22.00 -5.33
N GLN A 349 -20.05 22.13 -5.68
CA GLN A 349 -19.50 23.29 -6.39
C GLN A 349 -19.52 23.11 -7.91
N THR A 350 -18.98 22.01 -8.43
CA THR A 350 -18.87 21.80 -9.89
C THR A 350 -20.13 21.21 -10.51
N LYS A 351 -21.04 20.66 -9.69
CA LYS A 351 -22.25 19.92 -10.09
C LYS A 351 -21.98 18.67 -10.93
N LYS A 352 -20.75 18.16 -10.92
CA LYS A 352 -20.34 16.95 -11.65
C LYS A 352 -20.13 15.76 -10.71
N PRO A 353 -20.35 14.52 -11.16
CA PRO A 353 -19.93 13.33 -10.43
C PRO A 353 -18.40 13.30 -10.32
N GLU A 354 -17.89 13.29 -9.10
CA GLU A 354 -16.46 13.26 -8.79
C GLU A 354 -16.21 12.27 -7.63
N ILE A 355 -14.97 11.80 -7.50
CA ILE A 355 -14.57 10.92 -6.40
C ILE A 355 -14.39 11.76 -5.13
N THR A 356 -14.97 11.32 -4.02
CA THR A 356 -14.89 11.98 -2.71
C THR A 356 -14.72 10.97 -1.58
N ILE A 357 -14.22 11.42 -0.42
CA ILE A 357 -14.14 10.59 0.78
C ILE A 357 -15.56 10.21 1.20
N ASN A 358 -15.75 8.93 1.43
CA ASN A 358 -17.01 8.38 1.90
C ASN A 358 -17.37 9.01 3.24
N SER A 359 -18.47 9.78 3.28
CA SER A 359 -18.93 10.51 4.47
C SER A 359 -19.40 9.60 5.60
N LYS A 360 -19.52 8.29 5.36
CA LYS A 360 -19.80 7.28 6.39
C LYS A 360 -18.57 6.90 7.21
N ILE A 361 -17.37 7.33 6.81
CA ILE A 361 -16.13 7.01 7.51
C ILE A 361 -16.01 7.88 8.75
N THR A 362 -16.14 7.23 9.89
CA THR A 362 -15.86 7.82 11.20
C THR A 362 -14.40 7.61 11.60
N ASP A 363 -13.92 8.28 12.64
CA ASP A 363 -12.56 8.04 13.18
C ASP A 363 -12.37 6.55 13.56
N ASP A 364 -13.39 5.92 14.14
CA ASP A 364 -13.35 4.48 14.49
C ASP A 364 -13.27 3.59 13.25
N LEU A 365 -14.08 3.86 12.22
CA LEU A 365 -14.01 3.10 10.97
C LEU A 365 -12.67 3.33 10.26
N LEU A 366 -12.16 4.56 10.28
CA LEU A 366 -10.86 4.87 9.72
C LEU A 366 -9.74 4.10 10.44
N ASN A 367 -9.77 4.03 11.77
CA ASN A 367 -8.80 3.26 12.55
C ASN A 367 -8.91 1.75 12.26
N LYS A 368 -10.11 1.22 11.98
CA LYS A 368 -10.27 -0.17 11.50
C LYS A 368 -9.66 -0.36 10.12
N LEU A 369 -9.88 0.57 9.19
CA LEU A 369 -9.29 0.51 7.85
C LEU A 369 -7.75 0.61 7.89
N VAL A 370 -7.17 1.36 8.83
CA VAL A 370 -5.71 1.36 9.06
C VAL A 370 -5.23 -0.06 9.40
N ARG A 371 -5.87 -0.71 10.38
CA ARG A 371 -5.49 -2.07 10.81
C ARG A 371 -5.68 -3.11 9.72
N GLU A 372 -6.79 -3.04 8.99
CA GLU A 372 -7.05 -3.92 7.85
C GLU A 372 -6.00 -3.72 6.75
N THR A 373 -5.61 -2.47 6.49
CA THR A 373 -4.55 -2.15 5.52
C THR A 373 -3.22 -2.75 5.95
N GLN A 374 -2.81 -2.59 7.22
CA GLN A 374 -1.58 -3.17 7.76
C GLN A 374 -1.57 -4.69 7.56
N GLN A 375 -2.63 -5.36 7.99
CA GLN A 375 -2.76 -6.83 7.88
C GLN A 375 -2.72 -7.32 6.44
N LEU A 376 -3.40 -6.65 5.51
CA LEU A 376 -3.41 -7.02 4.10
C LEU A 376 -2.05 -6.81 3.43
N ILE A 377 -1.32 -5.74 3.76
CA ILE A 377 0.04 -5.52 3.26
C ILE A 377 0.97 -6.61 3.81
N ILE A 378 0.97 -6.88 5.12
CA ILE A 378 1.77 -7.96 5.72
C ILE A 378 1.47 -9.31 5.06
N LYS A 379 0.19 -9.65 4.91
CA LYS A 379 -0.26 -10.90 4.27
C LYS A 379 0.23 -11.00 2.82
N LEU A 380 0.10 -9.93 2.04
CA LEU A 380 0.58 -9.87 0.66
C LEU A 380 2.08 -10.20 0.62
N TYR A 381 2.88 -9.50 1.42
CA TYR A 381 4.34 -9.65 1.45
C TYR A 381 4.78 -11.05 1.87
N VAL A 382 4.19 -11.57 2.94
CA VAL A 382 4.54 -12.89 3.49
C VAL A 382 4.18 -14.01 2.52
N ALA A 383 2.96 -14.01 1.99
CA ALA A 383 2.51 -15.03 1.05
C ALA A 383 3.41 -15.06 -0.20
N CYS A 384 3.73 -13.88 -0.69
CA CYS A 384 4.51 -13.65 -1.88
C CYS A 384 5.97 -14.11 -1.78
N GLU A 385 6.66 -13.76 -0.70
CA GLU A 385 8.03 -14.23 -0.47
C GLU A 385 8.04 -15.73 -0.16
N THR A 386 7.05 -16.25 0.58
CA THR A 386 6.92 -17.70 0.84
C THR A 386 6.73 -18.49 -0.45
N ASP A 387 5.82 -18.06 -1.33
CA ASP A 387 5.61 -18.69 -2.63
C ASP A 387 6.84 -18.55 -3.52
N PHE A 388 7.56 -17.44 -3.45
CA PHE A 388 8.82 -17.28 -4.18
C PHE A 388 9.85 -18.33 -3.77
N ILE A 389 10.09 -18.49 -2.46
CA ILE A 389 11.02 -19.50 -1.93
C ILE A 389 10.58 -20.90 -2.34
N LYS A 390 9.29 -21.22 -2.25
CA LYS A 390 8.76 -22.52 -2.70
C LYS A 390 8.99 -22.76 -4.20
N GLY A 391 8.89 -21.71 -5.03
CA GLY A 391 9.22 -21.79 -6.44
C GLY A 391 10.69 -22.16 -6.66
N LEU A 392 11.60 -21.54 -5.89
CA LEU A 392 13.02 -21.87 -5.93
C LEU A 392 13.30 -23.30 -5.45
N GLU A 393 12.61 -23.79 -4.42
CA GLU A 393 12.74 -25.18 -3.94
C GLU A 393 12.33 -26.21 -5.01
N ILE A 394 11.25 -25.94 -5.76
CA ILE A 394 10.85 -26.79 -6.90
C ILE A 394 11.93 -26.76 -7.99
N PHE A 395 12.50 -25.59 -8.26
CA PHE A 395 13.60 -25.45 -9.23
C PHE A 395 14.84 -26.23 -8.79
N GLU A 396 15.22 -26.20 -7.51
CA GLU A 396 16.32 -26.99 -6.98
C GLU A 396 16.09 -28.51 -7.16
N GLN A 397 14.86 -28.98 -6.97
CA GLN A 397 14.50 -30.38 -7.23
C GLN A 397 14.65 -30.75 -8.71
N ILE A 398 14.27 -29.86 -9.63
CA ILE A 398 14.49 -30.06 -11.09
C ILE A 398 15.97 -30.26 -11.37
N ILE A 399 16.83 -29.42 -10.80
CA ILE A 399 18.28 -29.51 -10.98
C ILE A 399 18.81 -30.86 -10.49
N GLN A 400 18.41 -31.27 -9.30
CA GLN A 400 18.85 -32.53 -8.70
C GLN A 400 18.43 -33.74 -9.57
N GLU A 401 17.20 -33.75 -10.09
CA GLU A 401 16.72 -34.80 -10.98
C GLU A 401 17.52 -34.84 -12.30
N GLN A 402 17.80 -33.68 -12.89
CA GLN A 402 18.55 -33.58 -14.15
C GLN A 402 20.01 -34.01 -14.01
N ILE A 403 20.66 -33.66 -12.89
CA ILE A 403 22.01 -34.13 -12.57
C ILE A 403 22.01 -35.66 -12.45
N LYS A 404 21.03 -36.24 -11.73
CA LYS A 404 20.90 -37.70 -11.57
C LYS A 404 20.74 -38.42 -12.91
N ILE A 405 19.88 -37.91 -13.80
CA ILE A 405 19.67 -38.48 -15.14
C ILE A 405 20.96 -38.42 -15.97
N THR A 406 21.69 -37.30 -15.90
CA THR A 406 22.94 -37.13 -16.66
C THR A 406 24.05 -38.05 -16.14
N MET A 407 24.14 -38.23 -14.82
CA MET A 407 25.09 -39.18 -14.21
C MET A 407 24.78 -40.62 -14.63
N GLN A 408 23.52 -41.05 -14.60
CA GLN A 408 23.14 -42.40 -15.04
C GLN A 408 23.50 -42.65 -16.51
N LYS A 409 23.23 -41.68 -17.40
CA LYS A 409 23.59 -41.81 -18.82
C LYS A 409 25.10 -41.98 -19.05
N LYS A 410 25.94 -41.40 -18.20
CA LYS A 410 27.41 -41.54 -18.28
C LYS A 410 27.95 -42.86 -17.70
N ILE A 411 27.15 -43.57 -16.90
CA ILE A 411 27.52 -44.89 -16.35
C ILE A 411 27.18 -46.01 -17.35
N TYR A 412 26.14 -45.82 -18.16
CA TYR A 412 25.68 -46.79 -19.17
C TYR A 412 26.11 -46.45 -20.62
N ALA A 413 26.93 -45.42 -20.80
CA ALA A 413 27.59 -45.08 -22.07
C ALA A 413 29.08 -45.35 -21.93
#